data_AF-A0A9Q3C4M0-F1
#
_entry.id   AF-A0A9Q3C4M0-F1
#
_cell.length_a   1.000
_cell.length_b   1.000
_cell.length_c   1.000
_cell.angle_alpha   90.00
_cell.angle_beta   90.00
_cell.angle_gamma   90.00
#
_symmetry.space_group_name_H-M   'P 1'
#
loop_
_entity.id
_entity.type
_entity.pdbx_description
1 polymer ?
#
loop_
_entity_poly.entity_id
_entity_poly.type
_entity_poly.pdbx_seq_one_letter_code
_entity_poly.pdbx_strand_id
1 'polypeptide(L)'
;MKEKLIELLYKYKSAFATDKEPLGAIIGDEVDIILNVDKPYPPLLKITAYPAIQRVTEALEVHIKEFMDLGALKKVGYNEQGEVNKPVIISWINGKSRMVGDF
;
A
#
# COMPACT_ATOMS: atom_id res chain seq x y z
N MET A 1 25.13 31.30 1.23
CA MET A 1 23.72 30.90 1.51
C MET A 1 23.42 29.49 0.99
N LYS A 2 23.79 29.18 -0.26
CA LYS A 2 23.65 27.85 -0.87
C LYS A 2 24.45 26.74 -0.15
N GLU A 3 25.68 27.02 0.29
CA GLU A 3 26.53 26.04 1.01
C GLU A 3 25.92 25.61 2.34
N LYS A 4 25.43 26.57 3.15
CA LYS A 4 24.74 26.28 4.41
C LYS A 4 23.50 25.42 4.22
N LEU A 5 22.74 25.62 3.14
CA LEU A 5 21.59 24.79 2.82
C LEU A 5 22.01 23.35 2.49
N ILE A 6 23.05 23.19 1.67
CA ILE A 6 23.57 21.87 1.29
C ILE A 6 24.08 21.12 2.53
N GLU A 7 24.81 21.78 3.42
CA GLU A 7 25.25 21.20 4.70
C GLU A 7 24.07 20.73 5.55
N LEU A 8 23.00 21.53 5.61
CA LEU A 8 21.79 21.18 6.35
C LEU A 8 21.08 19.95 5.76
N LEU A 9 20.96 19.88 4.43
CA LEU A 9 20.34 18.76 3.73
C LEU A 9 21.14 17.47 3.92
N TYR A 10 22.46 17.53 3.85
CA TYR A 10 23.32 16.37 4.13
C TYR A 10 23.26 15.94 5.59
N LYS A 11 23.22 16.89 6.53
CA LYS A 11 23.09 16.61 7.96
C LYS A 11 21.81 15.84 8.26
N TYR A 12 20.70 16.20 7.62
CA TYR A 12 19.40 15.55 7.81
C TYR A 12 19.00 14.62 6.66
N LYS A 13 19.98 14.02 5.96
CA LYS A 13 19.72 13.16 4.79
C LYS A 13 18.74 12.01 5.09
N SER A 14 18.74 11.49 6.32
CA SER A 14 17.83 10.42 6.77
C SER A 14 16.38 10.85 6.97
N ALA A 15 16.10 12.16 6.97
CA ALA A 15 14.74 12.69 7.01
C ALA A 15 14.05 12.63 5.63
N PHE A 16 14.80 12.30 4.57
CA PHE A 16 14.29 12.20 3.20
C PHE A 16 14.16 10.74 2.81
N ALA A 17 13.02 10.38 2.21
CA ALA A 17 12.86 9.07 1.60
C ALA A 17 13.79 8.94 0.38
N THR A 18 14.49 7.81 0.28
CA THR A 18 15.30 7.47 -0.89
C THR A 18 14.80 6.18 -1.54
N ASP A 19 15.36 5.85 -2.70
CA ASP A 19 15.14 4.56 -3.37
C ASP A 19 15.67 3.38 -2.54
N LYS A 20 16.69 3.60 -1.71
CA LYS A 20 17.32 2.58 -0.85
C LYS A 20 16.75 2.52 0.56
N GLU A 21 16.27 3.65 1.06
CA GLU A 21 15.62 3.82 2.36
C GLU A 21 14.23 4.42 2.14
N PRO A 22 13.29 3.65 1.55
CA PRO A 22 11.96 4.12 1.32
C PRO A 22 11.17 4.21 2.64
N LEU A 23 10.08 4.99 2.63
CA LEU A 23 9.17 5.14 3.78
C LEU A 23 8.80 3.77 4.36
N GLY A 24 9.21 3.49 5.59
CA GLY A 24 9.00 2.18 6.23
C GLY A 24 9.84 1.93 7.50
N ALA A 25 10.91 2.69 7.74
CA ALA A 25 11.74 2.55 8.95
C ALA A 25 11.13 3.17 10.22
N ILE A 26 9.84 3.54 10.21
CA ILE A 26 9.14 3.93 11.44
C ILE A 26 8.48 2.65 11.96
N ILE A 27 9.08 2.09 13.02
CA ILE A 27 8.42 1.10 13.87
C ILE A 27 7.30 1.86 14.58
N GLY A 28 6.13 1.93 13.94
CA GLY A 28 4.91 2.42 14.57
C GLY A 28 4.33 1.35 15.48
N ASP A 29 3.51 1.79 16.43
CA ASP A 29 2.71 0.87 17.24
C ASP A 29 1.72 0.11 16.35
N GLU A 30 1.50 -1.18 16.66
CA GLU A 30 0.46 -1.96 16.00
C GLU A 30 -0.92 -1.35 16.33
N VAL A 31 -1.75 -1.19 15.30
CA VAL A 31 -3.11 -0.63 15.45
C VAL A 31 -4.12 -1.77 15.40
N ASP A 32 -4.81 -1.98 16.52
CA ASP A 32 -5.95 -2.89 16.57
C ASP A 32 -7.21 -2.22 16.00
N ILE A 33 -7.73 -2.76 14.90
CA ILE A 33 -8.97 -2.31 14.26
C ILE A 33 -10.06 -3.34 14.56
N ILE A 34 -11.12 -2.92 15.25
CA ILE A 34 -12.25 -3.77 15.65
C ILE A 34 -13.49 -3.40 14.85
N LEU A 35 -14.17 -4.39 14.28
CA LEU A 35 -15.45 -4.20 13.59
C LEU A 35 -16.57 -3.92 14.60
N ASN A 36 -17.48 -3.00 14.25
CA ASN A 36 -18.66 -2.67 15.05
C ASN A 36 -19.87 -3.58 14.76
N VAL A 37 -19.65 -4.68 14.04
CA VAL A 37 -20.69 -5.63 13.63
C VAL A 37 -20.24 -7.04 13.98
N ASP A 38 -21.21 -7.87 14.38
CA ASP A 38 -20.98 -9.28 14.72
C ASP A 38 -21.24 -10.21 13.53
N LYS A 39 -20.80 -11.46 13.66
CA LYS A 39 -21.07 -12.51 12.66
C LYS A 39 -22.57 -12.87 12.64
N PRO A 40 -23.16 -13.15 11.47
CA PRO A 40 -22.52 -13.19 10.15
C PRO A 40 -22.25 -11.79 9.59
N TYR A 41 -21.04 -11.58 9.05
CA TYR A 41 -20.64 -10.29 8.50
C TYR A 41 -21.47 -9.86 7.30
N PRO A 42 -21.72 -8.55 7.12
CA PRO A 42 -22.40 -8.04 5.92
C PRO A 42 -21.67 -8.47 4.64
N PRO A 43 -22.39 -8.85 3.57
CA PRO A 43 -21.77 -9.20 2.28
C PRO A 43 -20.85 -8.11 1.72
N LEU A 44 -21.10 -6.84 2.07
CA LEU A 44 -20.28 -5.70 1.67
C LEU A 44 -18.84 -5.76 2.20
N LEU A 45 -18.58 -6.53 3.27
CA LEU A 45 -17.22 -6.76 3.77
C LEU A 45 -16.46 -7.79 2.92
N LYS A 46 -17.13 -8.58 2.07
CA LYS A 46 -16.50 -9.60 1.23
C LYS A 46 -16.93 -9.45 -0.23
N ILE A 47 -16.27 -8.54 -0.93
CA ILE A 47 -16.52 -8.26 -2.34
C ILE A 47 -15.42 -8.94 -3.18
N THR A 48 -15.81 -9.69 -4.20
CA THR A 48 -14.87 -10.34 -5.14
C THR A 48 -14.12 -9.31 -5.98
N ALA A 49 -12.89 -9.62 -6.38
CA ALA A 49 -12.12 -8.80 -7.31
C ALA A 49 -12.85 -8.58 -8.64
N TYR A 50 -12.75 -7.36 -9.18
CA TYR A 50 -13.30 -7.05 -10.49
C TYR A 50 -12.48 -7.74 -11.60
N PRO A 51 -13.12 -8.15 -12.72
CA PRO A 51 -12.39 -8.63 -13.89
C PRO A 51 -11.43 -7.55 -14.40
N ALA A 52 -10.14 -7.89 -14.48
CA ALA A 52 -9.10 -6.98 -14.94
C ALA A 52 -8.69 -7.28 -16.39
N ILE A 53 -8.56 -6.24 -17.21
CA ILE A 53 -7.96 -6.35 -18.54
C ILE A 53 -6.43 -6.35 -18.44
N GLN A 54 -5.72 -6.84 -19.47
CA GLN A 54 -4.26 -7.01 -19.46
C GLN A 54 -3.49 -5.79 -18.95
N ARG A 55 -3.81 -4.59 -19.44
CA ARG A 55 -3.16 -3.33 -19.01
C ARG A 55 -3.32 -3.06 -17.50
N VAL A 56 -4.47 -3.42 -16.93
CA VAL A 56 -4.73 -3.29 -15.49
C VAL A 56 -3.89 -4.30 -14.72
N THR A 57 -3.86 -5.55 -15.17
CA THR A 57 -3.07 -6.62 -14.55
C THR A 57 -1.58 -6.31 -14.51
N GLU A 58 -1.01 -5.88 -15.64
CA GLU A 58 0.41 -5.49 -15.72
C GLU A 58 0.73 -4.34 -14.77
N ALA A 59 -0.15 -3.35 -14.66
CA ALA A 59 0.02 -2.25 -13.72
C ALA A 59 -0.09 -2.72 -12.26
N LEU A 60 -1.04 -3.60 -11.95
CA LEU A 60 -1.20 -4.19 -10.61
C LEU A 60 0.03 -4.98 -10.20
N GLU A 61 0.60 -5.79 -11.09
CA GLU A 61 1.80 -6.58 -10.80
C GLU A 61 2.99 -5.70 -10.39
N VAL A 62 3.19 -4.58 -11.09
CA VAL A 62 4.24 -3.60 -10.74
C VAL A 62 4.00 -3.02 -9.35
N HIS A 63 2.79 -2.52 -9.07
CA HIS A 63 2.46 -1.91 -7.78
C HIS A 63 2.54 -2.92 -6.63
N ILE A 64 2.00 -4.12 -6.81
CA ILE A 64 2.05 -5.19 -5.79
C ILE A 64 3.49 -5.53 -5.44
N LYS A 65 4.36 -5.68 -6.45
CA LYS A 65 5.78 -5.95 -6.23
C LYS A 65 6.45 -4.82 -5.45
N GLU A 66 6.23 -3.57 -5.85
CA GLU A 66 6.78 -2.40 -5.14
C GLU A 66 6.33 -2.39 -3.68
N PHE A 67 5.04 -2.58 -3.40
CA PHE A 67 4.55 -2.61 -2.02
C PHE A 67 5.03 -3.81 -1.21
N MET A 68 5.29 -4.96 -1.83
CA MET A 68 5.93 -6.09 -1.18
C MET A 68 7.39 -5.79 -0.82
N ASP A 69 8.14 -5.19 -1.75
CA ASP A 69 9.54 -4.79 -1.54
C ASP A 69 9.66 -3.73 -0.43
N LEU A 70 8.64 -2.87 -0.29
CA LEU A 70 8.50 -1.89 0.80
C LEU A 70 8.05 -2.49 2.13
N GLY A 71 7.63 -3.76 2.17
CA GLY A 71 7.04 -4.38 3.36
C GLY A 71 5.64 -3.86 3.72
N ALA A 72 5.00 -3.11 2.83
CA ALA A 72 3.66 -2.55 3.03
C ALA A 72 2.54 -3.57 2.71
N LEU A 73 2.82 -4.56 1.86
CA LEU A 73 1.94 -5.69 1.59
C LEU A 73 2.62 -7.01 1.96
N LYS A 74 1.84 -7.93 2.53
CA LYS A 74 2.25 -9.32 2.76
C LYS A 74 1.22 -10.28 2.19
N LYS A 75 1.69 -11.44 1.74
CA LYS A 75 0.81 -12.55 1.39
C LYS A 75 0.21 -13.13 2.67
N VAL A 76 -1.11 -13.20 2.74
CA VAL A 76 -1.83 -13.87 3.83
C VAL A 76 -2.12 -15.33 3.47
N GLY A 77 -1.96 -16.24 4.43
CA GLY A 77 -2.27 -17.65 4.25
C GLY A 77 -3.78 -17.93 4.20
N TYR A 78 -4.17 -19.14 3.76
CA TYR A 78 -5.58 -19.57 3.79
C TYR A 78 -6.18 -19.50 5.20
N ASN A 79 -5.40 -19.86 6.22
CA ASN A 79 -5.81 -19.83 7.62
C ASN A 79 -5.78 -18.42 8.24
N GLU A 80 -5.24 -17.43 7.52
CA GLU A 80 -5.16 -16.04 7.94
C GLU A 80 -6.08 -15.15 7.10
N GLN A 81 -6.98 -15.75 6.30
CA GLN A 81 -7.90 -14.99 5.47
C GLN A 81 -8.71 -14.04 6.34
N GLY A 82 -8.53 -12.74 6.07
CA GLY A 82 -9.19 -11.68 6.78
C GLY A 82 -10.71 -11.76 6.69
N GLU A 83 -11.35 -11.16 7.68
CA GLU A 83 -12.81 -11.06 7.74
C GLU A 83 -13.37 -10.11 6.65
N VAL A 84 -12.48 -9.28 6.09
CA VAL A 84 -12.74 -8.28 5.06
C VAL A 84 -11.95 -8.61 3.79
N ASN A 85 -12.61 -8.54 2.64
CA ASN A 85 -12.01 -8.57 1.31
C ASN A 85 -12.65 -7.49 0.44
N LYS A 86 -11.82 -6.59 -0.09
CA LYS A 86 -12.23 -5.49 -0.95
C LYS A 86 -11.44 -5.50 -2.24
N PRO A 87 -12.07 -5.17 -3.39
CA PRO A 87 -11.36 -5.13 -4.65
C PRO A 87 -10.38 -3.96 -4.69
N VAL A 88 -9.41 -4.08 -5.58
CA VAL A 88 -8.44 -3.04 -5.88
C VAL A 88 -8.61 -2.67 -7.34
N ILE A 89 -8.53 -1.37 -7.63
CA ILE A 89 -8.64 -0.81 -8.98
C ILE A 89 -7.37 -0.07 -9.36
N ILE A 90 -7.14 0.08 -10.66
CA ILE A 90 -6.11 0.98 -11.20
C ILE A 90 -6.77 2.25 -11.72
N SER A 91 -6.26 3.40 -11.25
CA SER A 91 -6.56 4.71 -11.82
C SER A 91 -5.36 5.25 -12.57
N TRP A 92 -5.59 5.97 -13.67
CA TRP A 92 -4.54 6.64 -14.44
C TRP A 92 -4.66 8.15 -14.31
N ILE A 93 -3.60 8.78 -13.82
CA ILE A 93 -3.50 10.23 -13.67
C ILE A 93 -2.19 10.66 -14.30
N ASN A 94 -2.25 11.59 -15.26
CA ASN A 94 -1.08 12.12 -15.97
C ASN A 94 -0.16 11.02 -16.56
N GLY A 95 -0.77 9.98 -17.15
CA GLY A 95 -0.05 8.86 -17.75
C GLY A 95 0.55 7.85 -16.76
N LYS A 96 0.39 8.05 -15.44
CA LYS A 96 0.89 7.14 -14.40
C LYS A 96 -0.26 6.36 -13.78
N SER A 97 -0.05 5.07 -13.53
CA SER A 97 -1.01 4.23 -12.80
C SER A 97 -0.90 4.44 -11.29
N ARG A 98 -2.03 4.23 -10.60
CA ARG A 98 -2.17 4.23 -9.14
C ARG A 98 -3.05 3.06 -8.75
N MET A 99 -2.61 2.29 -7.75
CA MET A 99 -3.39 1.23 -7.14
C MET A 99 -4.28 1.82 -6.02
N VAL A 100 -5.58 1.54 -6.05
CA VAL A 100 -6.56 2.13 -5.13
C VAL A 100 -7.45 1.02 -4.56
N GLY A 101 -7.57 0.94 -3.24
CA GLY A 101 -8.52 0.04 -2.59
C GLY A 101 -9.92 0.66 -2.55
N ASP A 102 -10.94 -0.16 -2.82
CA ASP A 102 -12.35 0.22 -2.78
C ASP A 102 -12.97 -0.18 -1.42
N PHE A 103 -12.64 0.60 -0.39
CA PHE A 103 -13.00 0.31 1.01
C PHE A 103 -14.37 0.87 1.40
#